data_AF-A0AAJ6Z0V6-F1
#
_entry.id   AF-A0AAJ6Z0V6-F1
#
_cell.length_a   1.000
_cell.length_b   1.000
_cell.length_c   1.000
_cell.angle_alpha   90.00
_cell.angle_beta   90.00
_cell.angle_gamma   90.00
#
_symmetry.space_group_name_H-M   'P 1'
#
loop_
_entity.id
_entity.type
_entity.pdbx_description
1 polymer ?
#
loop_
_entity_poly.entity_id
_entity_poly.type
_entity_poly.pdbx_seq_one_letter_code
_entity_poly.pdbx_strand_id
1 'polypeptide(L)'
;MITFDFDKDGENELIIGCDDFYIRVLKNNQFIMELAETGSVSCLSPITEVRFAYGLANGTIGIYEEGLRLWRVKKAIALQWSGESLACAWANGRLDWRDGASGRVLRRVQMRAGAAAMLLADYRSLGLPDLVCVSDRGEVLGYPPYHENVGFNATTKKIPSEEDRLAITELLNRKQALMVEMQHYEANAASEDTDDRPTTGMPTNTRLQVAITPNDDEGCLDLAISTNNETIVRTALVLAEGIFESGETLARHPPINNLRSLLYAPLRPPRDVPVDVHIKALVGYAESEQFHIFELTKHLPRFAMYRTAPSILSKTKSDNFVTFRITERIQRICIWINQNFLLDEEVEIENEDMRELNITFLSLRDKSPLNMNFAADGQVKFTTPNIGLAGDLIQSLAIYLNVGDLQSMAHFPDIEEKLREEMENAAQVGETRSRLAAETAEKAQLITALLPAAQDAASYDLNEMLNRYKEVILLNEELLTGCHVRRATQEQAVNSLKNLHIILRQAARLRVGKYSKAVVAACRKAVQDNNTDALIKILQAGNC
;
A
#
# COMPACT_ATOMS: atom_id res chain seq x y z
N MET A 1 13.03 8.38 0.84
CA MET A 1 12.82 9.55 -0.04
C MET A 1 14.02 9.62 -0.95
N ILE A 2 13.81 9.92 -2.23
CA ILE A 2 14.87 10.07 -3.25
C ILE A 2 14.55 11.27 -4.14
N THR A 3 15.55 11.82 -4.81
CA THR A 3 15.38 12.80 -5.89
C THR A 3 15.59 12.11 -7.22
N PHE A 4 14.68 12.30 -8.17
CA PHE A 4 14.64 11.56 -9.43
C PHE A 4 13.81 12.34 -10.44
N ASP A 5 14.33 12.54 -11.65
CA ASP A 5 13.62 13.17 -12.77
C ASP A 5 12.59 12.20 -13.37
N PHE A 6 11.36 12.29 -12.91
CA PHE A 6 10.26 11.41 -13.25
C PHE A 6 9.58 11.77 -14.57
N ASP A 7 9.48 13.06 -14.90
CA ASP A 7 8.82 13.53 -16.13
C ASP A 7 9.78 13.85 -17.29
N LYS A 8 11.09 13.71 -17.06
CA LYS A 8 12.18 13.90 -18.04
C LYS A 8 12.31 15.34 -18.53
N ASP A 9 11.94 16.31 -17.71
CA ASP A 9 12.10 17.72 -18.05
C ASP A 9 13.45 18.32 -17.62
N GLY A 10 14.32 17.50 -17.01
CA GLY A 10 15.64 17.90 -16.52
C GLY A 10 15.62 18.48 -15.09
N GLU A 11 14.47 18.61 -14.45
CA GLU A 11 14.33 18.97 -13.04
C GLU A 11 13.99 17.74 -12.18
N ASN A 12 14.79 17.48 -11.14
CA ASN A 12 14.53 16.36 -10.24
C ASN A 12 13.28 16.55 -9.39
N GLU A 13 12.36 15.58 -9.39
CA GLU A 13 11.28 15.47 -8.43
C GLU A 13 11.69 14.76 -7.15
N LEU A 14 10.91 15.01 -6.10
CA LEU A 14 11.00 14.34 -4.83
C LEU A 14 10.04 13.15 -4.79
N ILE A 15 10.60 11.94 -4.75
CA ILE A 15 9.83 10.71 -4.56
C ILE A 15 9.83 10.34 -3.07
N ILE A 16 8.63 10.25 -2.50
CA ILE A 16 8.40 9.95 -1.09
C ILE A 16 7.66 8.62 -0.96
N GLY A 17 8.26 7.68 -0.26
CA GLY A 17 7.57 6.49 0.24
C GLY A 17 6.80 6.82 1.50
N CYS A 18 5.52 6.49 1.55
CA CYS A 18 4.64 6.78 2.67
C CYS A 18 4.16 5.51 3.36
N ASP A 19 3.85 5.63 4.65
CA ASP A 19 3.29 4.54 5.46
C ASP A 19 1.86 4.16 5.08
N ASP A 20 1.17 5.03 4.33
CA ASP A 20 -0.16 4.77 3.78
C ASP A 20 -0.14 3.92 2.50
N PHE A 21 0.99 3.29 2.19
CA PHE A 21 1.20 2.37 1.06
C PHE A 21 1.21 3.09 -0.30
N TYR A 22 1.53 4.38 -0.31
CA TYR A 22 1.71 5.13 -1.54
C TYR A 22 3.16 5.58 -1.71
N ILE A 23 3.63 5.55 -2.95
CA ILE A 23 4.82 6.27 -3.39
C ILE A 23 4.32 7.54 -4.08
N ARG A 24 4.70 8.71 -3.57
CA ARG A 24 4.24 10.01 -4.08
C ARG A 24 5.37 10.74 -4.79
N VAL A 25 5.06 11.31 -5.95
CA VAL A 25 5.98 12.14 -6.75
C VAL A 25 5.59 13.61 -6.59
N LEU A 26 6.54 14.43 -6.15
CA LEU A 26 6.36 15.85 -5.87
C LEU A 26 7.38 16.71 -6.63
N LYS A 27 6.93 17.73 -7.34
CA LYS A 27 7.79 18.71 -8.04
C LYS A 27 7.49 20.12 -7.56
N ASN A 28 8.47 20.88 -7.08
CA ASN A 28 8.27 22.29 -6.70
C ASN A 28 7.02 22.56 -5.82
N ASN A 29 6.77 21.68 -4.82
CA ASN A 29 5.56 21.66 -3.97
C ASN A 29 4.23 21.37 -4.72
N GLN A 30 4.28 20.76 -5.90
CA GLN A 30 3.14 20.25 -6.66
C GLN A 30 3.12 18.73 -6.59
N PHE A 31 1.94 18.20 -6.28
CA PHE A 31 1.67 16.78 -6.40
C PHE A 31 1.47 16.42 -7.88
N ILE A 32 2.27 15.46 -8.36
CA ILE A 32 2.16 14.94 -9.74
C ILE A 32 1.34 13.67 -9.74
N MET A 33 1.77 12.67 -8.96
CA MET A 33 1.23 11.32 -9.04
C MET A 33 1.42 10.57 -7.73
N GLU A 34 0.53 9.59 -7.48
CA GLU A 34 0.70 8.55 -6.47
C GLU A 34 0.67 7.17 -7.12
N LEU A 35 1.60 6.30 -6.69
CA LEU A 35 1.66 4.90 -7.05
C LEU A 35 1.22 4.09 -5.84
N ALA A 36 0.16 3.30 -5.99
CA ALA A 36 -0.38 2.47 -4.92
C ALA A 36 0.43 1.18 -4.79
N GLU A 37 0.84 0.87 -3.56
CA GLU A 37 1.55 -0.34 -3.18
C GLU A 37 0.80 -1.12 -2.09
N THR A 38 1.31 -2.32 -1.78
CA THR A 38 0.64 -3.29 -0.91
C THR A 38 1.15 -3.27 0.53
N GLY A 39 2.05 -2.35 0.86
CA GLY A 39 2.64 -2.19 2.18
C GLY A 39 3.35 -0.85 2.34
N SER A 40 3.73 -0.53 3.58
CA SER A 40 4.49 0.71 3.86
C SER A 40 5.82 0.67 3.13
N VAL A 41 6.20 1.78 2.50
CA VAL A 41 7.44 1.89 1.74
C VAL A 41 8.60 2.12 2.71
N SER A 42 9.48 1.12 2.84
CA SER A 42 10.63 1.17 3.75
C SER A 42 11.86 1.82 3.12
N CYS A 43 12.11 1.58 1.83
CA CYS A 43 13.30 2.07 1.14
C CYS A 43 13.02 2.39 -0.33
N LEU A 44 13.79 3.34 -0.86
CA LEU A 44 13.76 3.79 -2.24
C LEU A 44 15.21 3.99 -2.69
N SER A 45 15.57 3.56 -3.91
CA SER A 45 16.89 3.81 -4.50
C SER A 45 16.73 4.24 -5.95
N PRO A 46 17.38 5.33 -6.38
CA PRO A 46 17.47 5.65 -7.81
C PRO A 46 18.33 4.59 -8.52
N ILE A 47 18.04 4.33 -9.79
CA ILE A 47 18.79 3.37 -10.63
C ILE A 47 19.35 4.10 -11.85
N THR A 48 18.45 4.62 -12.69
CA THR A 48 18.78 5.42 -13.88
C THR A 48 17.96 6.71 -13.83
N GLU A 49 17.96 7.50 -14.91
CA GLU A 49 17.08 8.67 -15.05
C GLU A 49 15.60 8.27 -15.20
N VAL A 50 15.31 7.01 -15.56
CA VAL A 50 13.93 6.56 -15.85
C VAL A 50 13.46 5.41 -14.97
N ARG A 51 14.33 4.90 -14.09
CA ARG A 51 14.03 3.80 -13.16
C ARG A 51 14.39 4.10 -11.72
N PHE A 52 13.52 3.68 -10.82
CA PHE A 52 13.83 3.63 -9.39
C PHE A 52 13.36 2.30 -8.78
N ALA A 53 14.11 1.82 -7.80
CA ALA A 53 13.75 0.67 -7.00
C ALA A 53 13.00 1.09 -5.73
N TYR A 54 12.09 0.24 -5.30
CA TYR A 54 11.33 0.40 -4.07
C TYR A 54 11.35 -0.88 -3.25
N GLY A 55 11.25 -0.72 -1.93
CA GLY A 55 11.13 -1.81 -0.97
C GLY A 55 10.05 -1.49 0.04
N LEU A 56 9.25 -2.50 0.36
CA LEU A 56 8.12 -2.43 1.27
C LEU A 56 8.44 -3.15 2.58
N ALA A 57 7.76 -2.76 3.66
CA ALA A 57 7.88 -3.36 4.98
C ALA A 57 7.44 -4.85 5.00
N ASN A 58 6.58 -5.27 4.07
CA ASN A 58 6.22 -6.68 3.89
C ASN A 58 7.31 -7.51 3.19
N GLY A 59 8.45 -6.87 2.85
CA GLY A 59 9.59 -7.46 2.18
C GLY A 59 9.49 -7.46 0.66
N THR A 60 8.44 -6.92 0.06
CA THR A 60 8.35 -6.81 -1.40
C THR A 60 9.30 -5.74 -1.90
N ILE A 61 10.12 -6.07 -2.87
CA ILE A 61 10.97 -5.15 -3.62
C ILE A 61 10.57 -5.17 -5.08
N GLY A 62 10.80 -4.08 -5.79
CA GLY A 62 10.55 -4.01 -7.22
C GLY A 62 11.20 -2.79 -7.85
N ILE A 63 11.04 -2.70 -9.17
CA ILE A 63 11.52 -1.56 -9.96
C ILE A 63 10.35 -0.96 -10.72
N TYR A 64 10.26 0.36 -10.65
CA TYR A 64 9.41 1.18 -11.50
C TYR A 64 10.23 1.74 -12.66
N GLU A 65 9.61 1.77 -13.84
CA GLU A 65 10.08 2.49 -15.03
C GLU A 65 8.93 3.36 -15.52
N GLU A 66 9.13 4.69 -15.57
CA GLU A 66 8.12 5.64 -16.08
C GLU A 66 6.72 5.48 -15.43
N GLY A 67 6.67 5.15 -14.14
CA GLY A 67 5.42 4.90 -13.41
C GLY A 67 4.79 3.52 -13.61
N LEU A 68 5.36 2.67 -14.46
CA LEU A 68 4.96 1.28 -14.64
C LEU A 68 5.86 0.34 -13.83
N ARG A 69 5.23 -0.61 -13.12
CA ARG A 69 5.96 -1.62 -12.36
C ARG A 69 6.49 -2.70 -13.30
N LEU A 70 7.80 -2.79 -13.46
CA LEU A 70 8.44 -3.79 -14.33
C LEU A 70 8.38 -5.19 -13.73
N TRP A 71 8.85 -5.32 -12.50
CA TRP A 71 8.88 -6.58 -11.78
C TRP A 71 8.90 -6.33 -10.28
N ARG A 72 8.58 -7.38 -9.52
CA ARG A 72 8.68 -7.39 -8.07
C ARG A 72 9.00 -8.78 -7.52
N VAL A 73 9.67 -8.83 -6.38
CA VAL A 73 10.04 -10.05 -5.67
C VAL A 73 9.84 -9.83 -4.16
N LYS A 74 9.49 -10.87 -3.41
CA LYS A 74 9.18 -10.78 -1.97
C LYS A 74 10.36 -11.24 -1.09
N LYS A 75 10.40 -10.71 0.14
CA LYS A 75 11.26 -10.96 1.33
C LYS A 75 12.62 -10.22 1.49
N ALA A 76 12.86 -9.07 0.86
CA ALA A 76 14.06 -8.26 1.10
C ALA A 76 13.80 -7.07 2.06
N ILE A 77 14.80 -6.71 2.88
CA ILE A 77 14.73 -5.62 3.87
C ILE A 77 15.33 -4.32 3.32
N ALA A 78 16.47 -4.41 2.64
CA ALA A 78 17.18 -3.26 2.13
C ALA A 78 17.60 -3.49 0.68
N LEU A 79 17.72 -2.40 -0.06
CA LEU A 79 18.09 -2.41 -1.46
C LEU A 79 19.05 -1.25 -1.73
N GLN A 80 19.98 -1.48 -2.65
CA GLN A 80 20.90 -0.46 -3.14
C GLN A 80 21.25 -0.77 -4.61
N TRP A 81 21.12 0.23 -5.47
CA TRP A 81 21.62 0.11 -6.84
C TRP A 81 23.15 0.12 -6.84
N SER A 82 23.77 -0.89 -7.47
CA SER A 82 25.23 -1.09 -7.52
C SER A 82 25.86 -0.70 -8.87
N GLY A 83 25.15 0.05 -9.71
CA GLY A 83 25.61 0.49 -11.05
C GLY A 83 25.00 -0.34 -12.18
N GLU A 84 25.19 -1.66 -12.17
CA GLU A 84 24.63 -2.58 -13.19
C GLU A 84 23.51 -3.47 -12.65
N SER A 85 23.46 -3.65 -11.32
CA SER A 85 22.54 -4.57 -10.66
C SER A 85 21.99 -4.01 -9.35
N LEU A 86 20.80 -4.48 -8.98
CA LEU A 86 20.15 -4.14 -7.72
C LEU A 86 20.60 -5.12 -6.64
N ALA A 87 21.40 -4.65 -5.69
CA ALA A 87 21.77 -5.43 -4.53
C ALA A 87 20.63 -5.40 -3.49
N CYS A 88 20.24 -6.58 -3.01
CA CYS A 88 19.09 -6.79 -2.13
C CYS A 88 19.52 -7.59 -0.91
N ALA A 89 19.37 -7.01 0.28
CA ALA A 89 19.64 -7.66 1.55
C ALA A 89 18.37 -8.22 2.18
N TRP A 90 18.48 -9.40 2.78
CA TRP A 90 17.36 -10.14 3.37
C TRP A 90 17.52 -10.24 4.89
N ALA A 91 16.41 -10.47 5.59
CA ALA A 91 16.37 -10.54 7.07
C ALA A 91 17.35 -11.55 7.66
N ASN A 92 17.57 -12.66 6.96
CA ASN A 92 18.44 -13.74 7.38
C ASN A 92 19.92 -13.51 7.02
N GLY A 93 20.30 -12.31 6.58
CA GLY A 93 21.69 -11.99 6.18
C GLY A 93 22.06 -12.45 4.76
N ARG A 94 21.12 -13.01 4.01
CA ARG A 94 21.36 -13.27 2.58
C ARG A 94 21.48 -11.94 1.84
N LEU A 95 22.32 -11.91 0.80
CA LEU A 95 22.52 -10.79 -0.10
C LEU A 95 22.44 -11.31 -1.55
N ASP A 96 21.52 -10.76 -2.33
CA ASP A 96 21.34 -11.11 -3.74
C ASP A 96 21.62 -9.87 -4.61
N TRP A 97 22.41 -10.03 -5.67
CA TRP A 97 22.45 -9.06 -6.77
C TRP A 97 21.45 -9.50 -7.83
N ARG A 98 20.60 -8.58 -8.27
CA ARG A 98 19.56 -8.85 -9.26
C ARG A 98 19.73 -7.97 -10.48
N ASP A 99 19.41 -8.55 -11.63
CA ASP A 99 19.31 -7.79 -12.88
C ASP A 99 18.18 -6.75 -12.77
N GLY A 100 18.46 -5.52 -13.22
CA GLY A 100 17.50 -4.42 -13.18
C GLY A 100 16.32 -4.61 -14.12
N ALA A 101 16.48 -5.32 -15.24
CA ALA A 101 15.41 -5.52 -16.21
C ALA A 101 14.48 -6.70 -15.84
N SER A 102 15.05 -7.85 -15.48
CA SER A 102 14.28 -9.09 -15.25
C SER A 102 14.04 -9.42 -13.78
N GLY A 103 14.79 -8.82 -12.85
CA GLY A 103 14.78 -9.20 -11.44
C GLY A 103 15.41 -10.57 -11.13
N ARG A 104 16.03 -11.22 -12.13
CA ARG A 104 16.76 -12.49 -11.97
C ARG A 104 17.96 -12.30 -11.05
N VAL A 105 18.23 -13.28 -10.20
CA VAL A 105 19.42 -13.27 -9.32
C VAL A 105 20.67 -13.56 -10.13
N LEU A 106 21.61 -12.63 -10.13
CA LEU A 106 22.93 -12.70 -10.77
C LEU A 106 23.99 -13.29 -9.84
N ARG A 107 23.97 -12.88 -8.56
CA ARG A 107 24.93 -13.35 -7.54
C ARG A 107 24.25 -13.49 -6.20
N ARG A 108 24.66 -14.47 -5.41
CA ARG A 108 24.20 -14.67 -4.03
C ARG A 108 25.36 -14.81 -3.05
N VAL A 109 25.27 -14.14 -1.92
CA VAL A 109 26.19 -14.25 -0.78
C VAL A 109 25.38 -14.38 0.51
N GLN A 110 25.98 -15.02 1.52
CA GLN A 110 25.38 -15.18 2.84
C GLN A 110 26.27 -14.51 3.89
N MET A 111 25.72 -13.55 4.63
CA MET A 111 26.33 -12.97 5.83
C MET A 111 26.03 -13.85 7.05
N ARG A 112 26.80 -13.66 8.13
CA ARG A 112 26.64 -14.41 9.39
C ARG A 112 25.44 -13.96 10.21
N ALA A 113 25.00 -12.71 10.02
CA ALA A 113 23.88 -12.10 10.74
C ALA A 113 23.04 -11.24 9.78
N GLY A 114 21.90 -10.74 10.26
CA GLY A 114 20.96 -9.95 9.46
C GLY A 114 21.62 -8.66 8.97
N ALA A 115 21.32 -8.27 7.73
CA ALA A 115 21.81 -7.01 7.19
C ALA A 115 20.96 -5.84 7.71
N ALA A 116 21.62 -4.82 8.26
CA ALA A 116 21.00 -3.61 8.79
C ALA A 116 21.03 -2.46 7.78
N ALA A 117 22.14 -2.29 7.07
CA ALA A 117 22.29 -1.22 6.09
C ALA A 117 23.19 -1.62 4.91
N MET A 118 23.00 -0.94 3.78
CA MET A 118 23.79 -1.09 2.57
C MET A 118 24.12 0.30 2.04
N LEU A 119 25.37 0.48 1.60
CA LEU A 119 25.81 1.73 1.00
C LEU A 119 26.89 1.46 -0.05
N LEU A 120 27.00 2.37 -1.01
CA LEU A 120 28.09 2.38 -1.97
C LEU A 120 29.19 3.32 -1.47
N ALA A 121 30.40 2.79 -1.29
CA ALA A 121 31.56 3.58 -0.93
C ALA A 121 32.83 2.99 -1.53
N ASP A 122 33.69 3.84 -2.06
CA ASP A 122 35.05 3.46 -2.45
C ASP A 122 35.93 3.32 -1.19
N TYR A 123 35.65 2.28 -0.41
CA TYR A 123 36.37 2.03 0.85
C TYR A 123 37.85 1.69 0.62
N ARG A 124 38.17 1.14 -0.55
CA ARG A 124 39.54 0.75 -0.93
C ARG A 124 40.33 1.87 -1.62
N SER A 125 39.69 3.01 -1.91
CA SER A 125 40.28 4.13 -2.66
C SER A 125 40.82 3.72 -4.03
N LEU A 126 40.10 2.83 -4.72
CA LEU A 126 40.45 2.31 -6.05
C LEU A 126 39.73 3.04 -7.18
N GLY A 127 38.95 4.08 -6.86
CA GLY A 127 38.13 4.84 -7.81
C GLY A 127 36.82 4.15 -8.21
N LEU A 128 36.52 2.98 -7.62
CA LEU A 128 35.29 2.22 -7.87
C LEU A 128 34.56 2.00 -6.54
N PRO A 129 33.25 2.32 -6.46
CA PRO A 129 32.49 2.11 -5.24
C PRO A 129 32.26 0.62 -4.98
N ASP A 130 32.61 0.17 -3.78
CA ASP A 130 32.24 -1.15 -3.27
C ASP A 130 30.87 -1.07 -2.61
N LEU A 131 30.15 -2.20 -2.64
CA LEU A 131 28.95 -2.38 -1.84
C LEU A 131 29.37 -2.75 -0.41
N VAL A 132 29.19 -1.80 0.50
CA VAL A 132 29.44 -2.00 1.93
C VAL A 132 28.13 -2.36 2.61
N CYS A 133 28.10 -3.56 3.20
CA CYS A 133 26.98 -4.07 3.96
C CYS A 133 27.32 -4.09 5.46
N VAL A 134 26.43 -3.56 6.28
CA VAL A 134 26.57 -3.51 7.74
C VAL A 134 25.55 -4.46 8.37
N SER A 135 25.99 -5.36 9.23
CA SER A 135 25.08 -6.27 9.95
C SER A 135 24.48 -5.62 11.20
N ASP A 136 23.39 -6.21 11.69
CA ASP A 136 22.76 -5.88 12.98
C ASP A 136 23.71 -6.00 14.19
N ARG A 137 24.76 -6.82 14.07
CA ARG A 137 25.82 -6.99 15.08
C ARG A 137 27.03 -6.08 14.89
N GLY A 138 27.01 -5.21 13.87
CA GLY A 138 28.11 -4.30 13.56
C GLY A 138 29.26 -4.90 12.76
N GLU A 139 29.08 -6.08 12.14
CA GLU A 139 30.04 -6.58 11.16
C GLU A 139 29.91 -5.77 9.86
N VAL A 140 31.05 -5.30 9.32
CA VAL A 140 31.10 -4.52 8.07
C VAL A 140 31.79 -5.35 7.01
N LEU A 141 31.08 -5.65 5.91
CA LEU A 141 31.59 -6.45 4.80
C LEU A 141 31.51 -5.63 3.51
N GLY A 142 32.65 -5.48 2.82
CA GLY A 142 32.74 -4.85 1.52
C GLY A 142 32.74 -5.90 0.40
N TYR A 143 31.86 -5.72 -0.58
CA TYR A 143 31.80 -6.52 -1.78
C TYR A 143 32.15 -5.66 -2.99
N PRO A 144 33.13 -6.06 -3.82
CA PRO A 144 33.41 -5.35 -5.06
C PRO A 144 32.18 -5.39 -5.97
N PRO A 145 32.00 -4.36 -6.84
CA PRO A 145 30.90 -4.32 -7.79
C PRO A 145 30.87 -5.60 -8.61
N TYR A 146 29.67 -6.12 -8.85
CA TYR A 146 29.49 -7.27 -9.70
C TYR A 146 29.82 -6.86 -11.13
N HIS A 147 30.91 -7.40 -11.67
CA HIS A 147 31.17 -7.40 -13.10
C HIS A 147 30.95 -8.81 -13.61
N GLU A 148 30.10 -8.96 -14.63
CA GLU A 148 30.14 -10.18 -15.43
C GLU A 148 31.58 -10.34 -15.96
N ASN A 149 32.18 -11.51 -15.75
CA ASN A 149 33.52 -11.78 -16.26
C ASN A 149 33.50 -11.84 -17.79
N VAL A 150 33.51 -10.70 -18.47
CA VAL A 150 33.74 -10.55 -19.92
C VAL A 150 35.25 -10.49 -20.19
N GLY A 151 36.03 -11.24 -19.41
CA GLY A 151 37.48 -11.36 -19.56
C GLY A 151 37.83 -12.21 -20.77
N PHE A 152 38.42 -11.58 -21.77
CA PHE A 152 38.95 -12.12 -23.02
C PHE A 152 40.14 -13.09 -22.77
N ASN A 153 39.88 -14.27 -22.20
CA ASN A 153 40.84 -15.39 -22.10
C ASN A 153 40.09 -16.72 -22.29
N ALA A 154 39.59 -16.93 -23.52
CA ALA A 154 38.78 -18.07 -23.92
C ALA A 154 39.59 -19.33 -24.31
N THR A 155 40.72 -19.62 -23.65
CA THR A 155 41.57 -20.79 -23.99
C THR A 155 41.97 -21.68 -22.82
N THR A 156 41.44 -21.47 -21.62
CA THR A 156 41.56 -22.45 -20.52
C THR A 156 40.18 -22.99 -20.19
N LYS A 157 40.02 -24.31 -20.42
CA LYS A 157 38.87 -25.16 -20.06
C LYS A 157 37.97 -24.49 -19.01
N LYS A 158 36.81 -23.98 -19.45
CA LYS A 158 35.72 -23.53 -18.57
C LYS A 158 35.34 -24.71 -17.69
N ILE A 159 35.84 -24.72 -16.46
CA ILE A 159 35.21 -25.48 -15.38
C ILE A 159 33.83 -24.82 -15.26
N PRO A 160 32.72 -25.56 -15.45
CA PRO A 160 31.40 -24.96 -15.39
C PRO A 160 31.24 -24.26 -14.05
N SER A 161 30.87 -22.97 -14.08
CA SER A 161 30.54 -22.22 -12.88
C SER A 161 29.46 -22.98 -12.10
N GLU A 162 29.42 -22.85 -10.76
CA GLU A 162 28.31 -23.39 -9.97
C GLU A 162 26.95 -22.87 -10.49
N GLU A 163 26.94 -21.68 -11.08
CA GLU A 163 25.77 -21.08 -11.75
C GLU A 163 25.41 -21.79 -13.07
N ASP A 164 26.41 -22.17 -13.88
CA ASP A 164 26.19 -22.96 -15.10
C ASP A 164 25.61 -24.33 -14.74
N ARG A 165 26.08 -24.93 -13.65
CA ARG A 165 25.53 -26.20 -13.14
C ARG A 165 24.08 -26.05 -12.71
N LEU A 166 23.74 -25.01 -11.94
CA LEU A 166 22.36 -24.73 -11.52
C LEU A 166 21.45 -24.49 -12.74
N ALA A 167 21.89 -23.68 -13.69
CA ALA A 167 21.13 -23.43 -14.92
C ALA A 167 20.93 -24.71 -15.75
N ILE A 168 21.96 -25.55 -15.89
CA ILE A 168 21.86 -26.86 -16.56
C ILE A 168 20.86 -27.76 -15.82
N THR A 169 20.90 -27.82 -14.49
CA THR A 169 19.94 -28.62 -13.72
C THR A 169 18.50 -28.11 -13.86
N GLU A 170 18.28 -26.79 -13.87
CA GLU A 170 16.97 -26.19 -14.09
C GLU A 170 16.43 -26.54 -15.49
N LEU A 171 17.27 -26.42 -16.52
CA LEU A 171 16.91 -26.78 -17.90
C LEU A 171 16.65 -28.28 -18.06
N LEU A 172 17.42 -29.14 -17.40
CA LEU A 172 17.18 -30.58 -17.40
C LEU A 172 15.87 -30.94 -16.69
N ASN A 173 15.57 -30.30 -15.56
CA ASN A 173 14.30 -30.47 -14.86
C ASN A 173 13.13 -29.99 -15.74
N ARG A 174 13.28 -28.86 -16.43
CA ARG A 174 12.26 -28.36 -17.38
C ARG A 174 12.08 -29.30 -18.57
N LYS A 175 13.17 -29.85 -19.13
CA LYS A 175 13.11 -30.88 -20.17
C LYS A 175 12.36 -32.11 -19.67
N GLN A 176 12.67 -32.59 -18.47
CA GLN A 176 12.00 -33.76 -17.88
C GLN A 176 10.50 -33.49 -17.68
N ALA A 177 10.12 -32.32 -17.17
CA ALA A 177 8.73 -31.93 -17.00
C ALA A 177 7.97 -31.88 -18.34
N LEU A 178 8.57 -31.29 -19.38
CA LEU A 178 7.98 -31.23 -20.72
C LEU A 178 7.87 -32.62 -21.37
N MET A 179 8.84 -33.52 -21.15
CA MET A 179 8.73 -34.90 -21.63
C MET A 179 7.58 -35.66 -20.97
N VAL A 180 7.36 -35.45 -19.66
CA VAL A 180 6.22 -36.03 -18.94
C VAL A 180 4.89 -35.45 -19.46
N GLU A 181 4.83 -34.13 -19.68
CA GLU A 181 3.65 -33.47 -20.27
C GLU A 181 3.32 -34.01 -21.67
N MET A 182 4.33 -34.21 -22.52
CA MET A 182 4.18 -34.83 -23.83
C MET A 182 3.64 -36.27 -23.73
N GLN A 183 4.17 -37.08 -22.81
CA GLN A 183 3.67 -38.44 -22.55
C GLN A 183 2.20 -38.43 -22.10
N HIS A 184 1.79 -37.46 -21.29
CA HIS A 184 0.38 -37.31 -20.92
C HIS A 184 -0.51 -36.96 -22.12
N TYR A 185 -0.06 -36.07 -23.02
CA TYR A 185 -0.81 -35.77 -24.24
C TYR A 185 -0.93 -36.97 -25.18
N GLU A 186 0.15 -37.73 -25.37
CA GLU A 186 0.14 -38.95 -26.18
C GLU A 186 -0.80 -40.02 -25.60
N ALA A 187 -0.78 -40.23 -24.28
CA ALA A 187 -1.66 -41.17 -23.60
C ALA A 187 -3.14 -40.76 -23.68
N ASN A 188 -3.44 -39.47 -23.57
CA ASN A 188 -4.80 -38.93 -23.70
C ASN A 188 -5.31 -39.03 -25.15
N ALA A 189 -4.47 -38.77 -26.15
CA ALA A 189 -4.85 -38.92 -27.56
C ALA A 189 -5.09 -40.39 -27.94
N ALA A 190 -4.30 -41.32 -27.41
CA ALA A 190 -4.47 -42.75 -27.66
C ALA A 190 -5.74 -43.33 -27.00
N SER A 191 -6.27 -42.68 -25.97
CA SER A 191 -7.50 -43.10 -25.26
C SER A 191 -8.78 -42.45 -25.80
N GLU A 192 -8.71 -41.46 -26.70
CA GLU A 192 -9.88 -40.94 -27.41
C GLU A 192 -10.41 -41.90 -28.50
N ASP A 193 -9.56 -42.79 -29.03
CA ASP A 193 -9.92 -43.79 -30.05
C ASP A 193 -10.57 -45.07 -29.46
N THR A 194 -10.57 -45.23 -28.14
CA THR A 194 -11.18 -46.35 -27.42
C THR A 194 -12.28 -45.84 -26.48
N ASP A 195 -13.48 -46.40 -26.58
CA ASP A 195 -14.67 -46.01 -25.80
C ASP A 195 -14.54 -46.25 -24.27
N ASP A 196 -13.39 -46.79 -23.81
CA ASP A 196 -13.01 -46.94 -22.41
C ASP A 196 -12.37 -45.65 -21.86
N ARG A 197 -13.19 -44.59 -21.70
CA ARG A 197 -12.77 -43.46 -20.86
C ARG A 197 -12.70 -43.91 -19.41
N PRO A 198 -11.61 -43.66 -18.67
CA PRO A 198 -11.58 -43.91 -17.24
C PRO A 198 -12.72 -43.12 -16.59
N THR A 199 -13.53 -43.78 -15.76
CA THR A 199 -14.73 -43.23 -15.08
C THR A 199 -14.45 -42.04 -14.18
N THR A 200 -13.18 -41.70 -13.97
CA THR A 200 -12.67 -40.55 -13.20
C THR A 200 -12.22 -39.37 -14.09
N GLY A 201 -12.26 -39.51 -15.41
CA GLY A 201 -11.84 -38.49 -16.37
C GLY A 201 -12.81 -37.31 -16.42
N MET A 202 -12.31 -36.12 -16.12
CA MET A 202 -13.08 -34.88 -16.18
C MET A 202 -13.46 -34.52 -17.64
N PRO A 203 -14.68 -34.01 -17.91
CA PRO A 203 -15.08 -33.61 -19.26
C PRO A 203 -14.17 -32.50 -19.80
N THR A 204 -13.71 -32.65 -21.05
CA THR A 204 -12.79 -31.69 -21.70
C THR A 204 -13.44 -30.32 -21.97
N ASN A 205 -14.78 -30.25 -21.98
CA ASN A 205 -15.54 -29.00 -22.13
C ASN A 205 -15.83 -28.28 -20.79
N THR A 206 -15.24 -28.74 -19.69
CA THR A 206 -15.45 -28.08 -18.40
C THR A 206 -14.81 -26.70 -18.40
N ARG A 207 -15.57 -25.69 -17.98
CA ARG A 207 -15.13 -24.31 -17.86
C ARG A 207 -15.45 -23.80 -16.46
N LEU A 208 -14.48 -23.10 -15.89
CA LEU A 208 -14.66 -22.35 -14.65
C LEU A 208 -15.31 -21.00 -15.00
N GLN A 209 -16.45 -20.73 -14.39
CA GLN A 209 -17.12 -19.43 -14.43
C GLN A 209 -16.90 -18.74 -13.09
N VAL A 210 -16.58 -17.46 -13.15
CA VAL A 210 -16.38 -16.64 -11.95
C VAL A 210 -17.18 -15.36 -12.10
N ALA A 211 -18.04 -15.12 -11.13
CA ALA A 211 -18.82 -13.90 -10.98
C ALA A 211 -18.51 -13.26 -9.62
N ILE A 212 -18.66 -11.94 -9.53
CA ILE A 212 -18.54 -11.19 -8.28
C ILE A 212 -19.91 -10.60 -8.01
N THR A 213 -20.47 -10.91 -6.85
CA THR A 213 -21.80 -10.46 -6.44
C THR A 213 -21.73 -9.77 -5.08
N PRO A 214 -22.36 -8.61 -4.88
CA PRO A 214 -22.39 -7.97 -3.57
C PRO A 214 -23.28 -8.74 -2.59
N ASN A 215 -22.81 -8.91 -1.35
CA ASN A 215 -23.57 -9.52 -0.26
C ASN A 215 -23.84 -8.49 0.84
N ASP A 216 -25.10 -8.08 0.96
CA ASP A 216 -25.56 -7.04 1.88
C ASP A 216 -25.55 -7.44 3.36
N ASP A 217 -25.78 -8.73 3.63
CA ASP A 217 -25.90 -9.25 4.98
C ASP A 217 -24.52 -9.34 5.65
N GLU A 218 -23.52 -9.80 4.89
CA GLU A 218 -22.14 -9.95 5.34
C GLU A 218 -21.24 -8.73 5.09
N GLY A 219 -21.73 -7.71 4.36
CA GLY A 219 -20.96 -6.52 4.01
C GLY A 219 -19.70 -6.83 3.21
N CYS A 220 -19.79 -7.76 2.26
CA CYS A 220 -18.66 -8.26 1.49
C CYS A 220 -19.01 -8.46 0.01
N LEU A 221 -17.99 -8.66 -0.82
CA LEU A 221 -18.15 -9.09 -2.20
C LEU A 221 -17.97 -10.61 -2.25
N ASP A 222 -19.01 -11.33 -2.64
CA ASP A 222 -18.94 -12.77 -2.83
C ASP A 222 -18.39 -13.10 -4.22
N LEU A 223 -17.23 -13.75 -4.23
CA LEU A 223 -16.66 -14.34 -5.43
C LEU A 223 -17.31 -15.72 -5.64
N ALA A 224 -18.28 -15.77 -6.55
CA ALA A 224 -18.96 -16.99 -6.97
C ALA A 224 -18.10 -17.73 -7.99
N ILE A 225 -17.54 -18.87 -7.59
CA ILE A 225 -16.72 -19.75 -8.43
C ILE A 225 -17.56 -20.98 -8.77
N SER A 226 -17.95 -21.12 -10.04
CA SER A 226 -18.78 -22.22 -10.51
C SER A 226 -18.19 -22.97 -11.70
N THR A 227 -18.65 -24.20 -11.89
CA THR A 227 -18.40 -25.01 -13.08
C THR A 227 -19.64 -25.05 -13.97
N ASN A 228 -19.44 -25.23 -15.27
CA ASN A 228 -20.54 -25.31 -16.26
C ASN A 228 -21.20 -26.70 -16.37
N ASN A 229 -20.79 -27.68 -15.57
CA ASN A 229 -21.25 -29.06 -15.65
C ASN A 229 -21.34 -29.69 -14.25
N GLU A 230 -21.51 -31.00 -14.17
CA GLU A 230 -21.68 -31.75 -12.91
C GLU A 230 -20.41 -31.86 -12.06
N THR A 231 -19.29 -31.26 -12.48
CA THR A 231 -18.05 -31.27 -11.68
C THR A 231 -18.19 -30.35 -10.48
N ILE A 232 -17.49 -30.68 -9.40
CA ILE A 232 -17.48 -29.91 -8.15
C ILE A 232 -16.23 -29.04 -8.05
N VAL A 233 -16.37 -27.90 -7.36
CA VAL A 233 -15.23 -27.09 -6.95
C VAL A 233 -14.81 -27.57 -5.57
N ARG A 234 -13.75 -28.39 -5.53
CA ARG A 234 -13.27 -29.00 -4.27
C ARG A 234 -12.65 -27.97 -3.34
N THR A 235 -11.81 -27.11 -3.89
CA THR A 235 -11.07 -26.07 -3.16
C THR A 235 -10.87 -24.89 -4.08
N ALA A 236 -10.92 -23.67 -3.55
CA ALA A 236 -10.44 -22.48 -4.25
C ALA A 236 -9.39 -21.76 -3.41
N LEU A 237 -8.26 -21.46 -4.04
CA LEU A 237 -7.21 -20.58 -3.54
C LEU A 237 -7.36 -19.23 -4.24
N VAL A 238 -7.72 -18.20 -3.49
CA VAL A 238 -7.84 -16.83 -3.99
C VAL A 238 -6.61 -16.06 -3.54
N LEU A 239 -5.82 -15.57 -4.48
CA LEU A 239 -4.62 -14.77 -4.24
C LEU A 239 -4.90 -13.33 -4.67
N ALA A 240 -4.80 -12.41 -3.73
CA ALA A 240 -4.97 -10.99 -3.96
C ALA A 240 -4.19 -10.22 -2.90
N GLU A 241 -3.62 -9.09 -3.29
CA GLU A 241 -2.76 -8.33 -2.41
C GLU A 241 -3.51 -7.18 -1.76
N GLY A 242 -3.28 -6.98 -0.46
CA GLY A 242 -3.91 -5.90 0.30
C GLY A 242 -5.40 -6.11 0.58
N ILE A 243 -5.99 -7.26 0.21
CA ILE A 243 -7.39 -7.59 0.51
C ILE A 243 -7.52 -8.40 1.82
N PHE A 244 -6.58 -9.30 2.11
CA PHE A 244 -6.70 -10.23 3.25
C PHE A 244 -5.90 -9.76 4.47
N GLU A 245 -6.46 -9.95 5.67
CA GLU A 245 -5.85 -9.50 6.94
C GLU A 245 -4.59 -10.30 7.31
N SER A 246 -4.61 -11.61 7.08
CA SER A 246 -3.56 -12.55 7.52
C SER A 246 -2.54 -12.91 6.42
N GLY A 247 -2.54 -12.20 5.30
CA GLY A 247 -1.59 -12.42 4.21
C GLY A 247 -2.14 -12.09 2.83
N GLU A 248 -1.80 -12.92 1.85
CA GLU A 248 -2.08 -12.67 0.42
C GLU A 248 -3.00 -13.72 -0.20
N THR A 249 -3.35 -14.76 0.58
CA THR A 249 -4.07 -15.93 0.09
C THR A 249 -5.23 -16.27 1.01
N LEU A 250 -6.42 -16.40 0.43
CA LEU A 250 -7.58 -16.99 1.07
C LEU A 250 -7.85 -18.36 0.47
N ALA A 251 -7.70 -19.41 1.29
CA ALA A 251 -8.06 -20.76 0.90
C ALA A 251 -9.48 -21.09 1.40
N ARG A 252 -10.37 -21.49 0.48
CA ARG A 252 -11.70 -22.01 0.81
C ARG A 252 -11.75 -23.49 0.45
N HIS A 253 -11.89 -24.34 1.46
CA HIS A 253 -12.02 -25.78 1.34
C HIS A 253 -13.26 -26.24 2.14
N PRO A 254 -14.42 -26.39 1.47
CA PRO A 254 -15.63 -26.89 2.11
C PRO A 254 -15.44 -28.33 2.62
N PRO A 255 -16.15 -28.73 3.70
CA PRO A 255 -16.20 -30.12 4.11
C PRO A 255 -16.91 -30.97 3.03
N ILE A 256 -16.61 -32.27 3.01
CA ILE A 256 -17.07 -33.22 1.98
C ILE A 256 -18.60 -33.18 1.80
N ASN A 257 -19.35 -33.04 2.90
CA ASN A 257 -20.82 -33.01 2.88
C ASN A 257 -21.42 -31.76 2.21
N ASN A 258 -20.62 -30.70 2.02
CA ASN A 258 -21.05 -29.42 1.45
C ASN A 258 -20.39 -29.14 0.09
N LEU A 259 -19.82 -30.16 -0.57
CA LEU A 259 -19.24 -30.02 -1.89
C LEU A 259 -20.33 -29.75 -2.92
N ARG A 260 -20.13 -28.70 -3.70
CA ARG A 260 -21.06 -28.25 -4.75
C ARG A 260 -20.26 -27.81 -5.97
N SER A 261 -20.95 -27.67 -7.09
CA SER A 261 -20.43 -27.04 -8.30
C SER A 261 -20.20 -25.54 -8.16
N LEU A 262 -20.74 -24.92 -7.10
CA LEU A 262 -20.62 -23.49 -6.81
C LEU A 262 -20.02 -23.28 -5.41
N LEU A 263 -18.94 -22.50 -5.36
CA LEU A 263 -18.24 -22.11 -4.15
C LEU A 263 -18.19 -20.58 -4.03
N TYR A 264 -18.58 -20.06 -2.87
CA TYR A 264 -18.46 -18.64 -2.56
C TYR A 264 -17.20 -18.36 -1.74
N ALA A 265 -16.45 -17.32 -2.13
CA ALA A 265 -15.33 -16.80 -1.36
C ALA A 265 -15.56 -15.29 -1.07
N PRO A 266 -15.79 -14.89 0.19
CA PRO A 266 -16.03 -13.50 0.52
C PRO A 266 -14.73 -12.69 0.45
N LEU A 267 -14.80 -11.54 -0.23
CA LEU A 267 -13.74 -10.56 -0.39
C LEU A 267 -14.15 -9.27 0.33
N ARG A 268 -13.23 -8.72 1.13
CA ARG A 268 -13.44 -7.45 1.85
C ARG A 268 -12.28 -6.47 1.58
N PRO A 269 -12.16 -5.92 0.35
CA PRO A 269 -11.16 -4.89 0.06
C PRO A 269 -11.23 -3.71 1.06
N PRO A 270 -10.16 -3.41 1.81
CA PRO A 270 -10.17 -2.38 2.84
C PRO A 270 -10.06 -0.96 2.27
N ARG A 271 -9.66 -0.81 1.00
CA ARG A 271 -9.40 0.48 0.35
C ARG A 271 -9.92 0.50 -1.07
N ASP A 272 -10.12 1.70 -1.60
CA ASP A 272 -10.65 1.92 -2.95
C ASP A 272 -9.50 2.03 -3.96
N VAL A 273 -8.89 0.87 -4.25
CA VAL A 273 -7.79 0.72 -5.20
C VAL A 273 -8.15 -0.46 -6.12
N PRO A 274 -7.88 -0.38 -7.43
CA PRO A 274 -8.09 -1.52 -8.32
C PRO A 274 -7.16 -2.69 -7.91
N VAL A 275 -7.69 -3.90 -7.88
CA VAL A 275 -6.94 -5.10 -7.46
C VAL A 275 -7.20 -6.27 -8.40
N ASP A 276 -6.13 -6.95 -8.80
CA ASP A 276 -6.23 -8.22 -9.52
C ASP A 276 -6.37 -9.38 -8.53
N VAL A 277 -7.42 -10.19 -8.73
CA VAL A 277 -7.73 -11.37 -7.94
C VAL A 277 -7.41 -12.59 -8.79
N HIS A 278 -6.34 -13.30 -8.43
CA HIS A 278 -5.95 -14.55 -9.05
C HIS A 278 -6.60 -15.73 -8.33
N ILE A 279 -7.18 -16.65 -9.07
CA ILE A 279 -7.99 -17.75 -8.55
C ILE A 279 -7.38 -19.04 -9.07
N LYS A 280 -7.08 -19.96 -8.15
CA LYS A 280 -6.70 -21.34 -8.45
C LYS A 280 -7.75 -22.26 -7.86
N ALA A 281 -8.62 -22.80 -8.71
CA ALA A 281 -9.71 -23.67 -8.31
C ALA A 281 -9.36 -25.13 -8.63
N LEU A 282 -9.47 -26.02 -7.63
CA LEU A 282 -9.38 -27.46 -7.82
C LEU A 282 -10.77 -27.98 -8.21
N VAL A 283 -10.87 -28.53 -9.42
CA VAL A 283 -12.12 -29.01 -10.01
C VAL A 283 -12.01 -30.49 -10.35
N GLY A 284 -13.07 -31.25 -10.07
CA GLY A 284 -13.16 -32.68 -10.35
C GLY A 284 -14.46 -33.29 -9.84
N TYR A 285 -14.51 -34.61 -9.73
CA TYR A 285 -15.64 -35.32 -9.11
C TYR A 285 -15.43 -35.51 -7.60
N ALA A 286 -16.52 -35.74 -6.85
CA ALA A 286 -16.50 -35.84 -5.39
C ALA A 286 -15.55 -36.92 -4.84
N GLU A 287 -15.50 -38.07 -5.51
CA GLU A 287 -14.70 -39.24 -5.15
C GLU A 287 -13.34 -39.32 -5.90
N SER A 288 -12.96 -38.26 -6.63
CA SER A 288 -11.69 -38.27 -7.37
C SER A 288 -10.50 -38.05 -6.43
N GLU A 289 -9.41 -38.79 -6.67
CA GLU A 289 -8.11 -38.54 -6.00
C GLU A 289 -7.29 -37.47 -6.73
N GLN A 290 -7.57 -37.24 -8.02
CA GLN A 290 -6.89 -36.27 -8.86
C GLN A 290 -7.85 -35.17 -9.28
N PHE A 291 -7.42 -33.92 -9.15
CA PHE A 291 -8.20 -32.73 -9.50
C PHE A 291 -7.41 -31.87 -10.49
N HIS A 292 -8.13 -31.21 -11.40
CA HIS A 292 -7.54 -30.23 -12.29
C HIS A 292 -7.51 -28.86 -11.62
N ILE A 293 -6.40 -28.14 -11.77
CA ILE A 293 -6.26 -26.77 -11.28
C ILE A 293 -6.60 -25.82 -12.43
N PHE A 294 -7.72 -25.11 -12.28
CA PHE A 294 -8.08 -24.02 -13.18
C PHE A 294 -7.55 -22.71 -12.62
N GLU A 295 -6.79 -21.98 -13.44
CA GLU A 295 -6.26 -20.67 -13.11
C GLU A 295 -7.05 -19.59 -13.85
N LEU A 296 -7.58 -18.60 -13.11
CA LEU A 296 -8.32 -17.49 -13.67
C LEU A 296 -7.96 -16.20 -12.94
N THR A 297 -8.00 -15.07 -13.64
CA THR A 297 -7.78 -13.74 -13.03
C THR A 297 -9.01 -12.88 -13.24
N LYS A 298 -9.47 -12.21 -12.17
CA LYS A 298 -10.55 -11.22 -12.21
C LYS A 298 -10.04 -9.88 -11.71
N HIS A 299 -10.33 -8.83 -12.45
CA HIS A 299 -10.00 -7.46 -12.07
C HIS A 299 -11.13 -6.88 -11.22
N LEU A 300 -10.82 -6.39 -10.02
CA LEU A 300 -11.73 -5.58 -9.21
C LEU A 300 -11.49 -4.09 -9.51
N PRO A 301 -12.54 -3.34 -9.88
CA PRO A 301 -12.40 -1.92 -10.12
C PRO A 301 -12.20 -1.14 -8.81
N ARG A 302 -11.79 0.13 -8.92
CA ARG A 302 -11.39 0.97 -7.79
C ARG A 302 -12.46 1.06 -6.69
N PHE A 303 -13.72 1.26 -7.07
CA PHE A 303 -14.85 1.44 -6.16
C PHE A 303 -15.74 0.19 -6.13
N ALA A 304 -15.12 -1.00 -6.05
CA ALA A 304 -15.83 -2.28 -6.05
C ALA A 304 -16.78 -2.47 -4.85
N MET A 305 -16.53 -1.80 -3.71
CA MET A 305 -17.33 -1.96 -2.48
C MET A 305 -18.61 -1.11 -2.45
N TYR A 306 -18.99 -0.49 -3.57
CA TYR A 306 -20.14 0.39 -3.67
C TYR A 306 -21.13 -0.19 -4.66
N ARG A 307 -22.29 -0.64 -4.16
CA ARG A 307 -23.36 -1.16 -5.01
C ARG A 307 -24.35 -0.07 -5.36
N THR A 308 -25.00 -0.19 -6.51
CA THR A 308 -26.13 0.68 -6.87
C THR A 308 -27.30 0.46 -5.93
N ALA A 309 -27.87 1.54 -5.40
CA ALA A 309 -29.05 1.49 -4.55
C ALA A 309 -30.25 2.12 -5.27
N PRO A 310 -31.47 1.61 -5.05
CA PRO A 310 -32.67 2.18 -5.67
C PRO A 310 -32.87 3.64 -5.25
N SER A 311 -33.33 4.47 -6.20
CA SER A 311 -33.44 5.94 -6.10
C SER A 311 -34.28 6.46 -4.93
N ILE A 312 -34.99 5.60 -4.20
CA ILE A 312 -35.79 5.94 -3.01
C ILE A 312 -34.90 6.43 -1.85
N LEU A 313 -33.65 5.96 -1.76
CA LEU A 313 -32.66 6.39 -0.77
C LEU A 313 -32.01 7.76 -1.09
N SER A 314 -32.22 8.31 -2.29
CA SER A 314 -31.65 9.59 -2.71
C SER A 314 -32.16 10.81 -1.93
N LYS A 315 -33.25 10.66 -1.16
CA LYS A 315 -33.94 11.76 -0.46
C LYS A 315 -33.48 12.00 0.98
N THR A 316 -32.52 11.24 1.50
CA THR A 316 -31.92 11.57 2.80
C THR A 316 -31.10 12.85 2.64
N LYS A 317 -31.63 13.97 3.17
CA LYS A 317 -30.87 15.22 3.29
C LYS A 317 -29.68 14.97 4.20
N SER A 318 -28.53 14.70 3.60
CA SER A 318 -27.25 14.76 4.29
C SER A 318 -26.68 16.15 4.08
N ASP A 319 -26.29 16.79 5.18
CA ASP A 319 -25.61 18.09 5.16
C ASP A 319 -24.16 17.97 4.64
N ASN A 320 -23.63 16.74 4.59
CA ASN A 320 -22.31 16.45 4.04
C ASN A 320 -22.33 16.43 2.50
N PHE A 321 -21.68 17.40 1.86
CA PHE A 321 -21.56 17.42 0.40
C PHE A 321 -20.28 18.11 -0.08
N VAL A 322 -19.90 17.80 -1.31
CA VAL A 322 -18.93 18.56 -2.09
C VAL A 322 -19.52 18.90 -3.45
N THR A 323 -19.32 20.14 -3.88
CA THR A 323 -19.77 20.66 -5.17
C THR A 323 -18.60 21.23 -5.95
N PHE A 324 -18.58 20.98 -7.24
CA PHE A 324 -17.59 21.52 -8.16
C PHE A 324 -18.20 21.57 -9.57
N ARG A 325 -17.45 22.10 -10.53
CA ARG A 325 -17.93 22.25 -11.91
C ARG A 325 -17.02 21.50 -12.88
N ILE A 326 -17.63 20.73 -13.78
CA ILE A 326 -16.93 20.06 -14.88
C ILE A 326 -17.64 20.39 -16.19
N THR A 327 -16.86 20.72 -17.21
CA THR A 327 -17.35 21.00 -18.57
C THR A 327 -17.05 19.81 -19.48
N GLU A 328 -17.74 18.68 -19.29
CA GLU A 328 -17.55 17.45 -20.08
C GLU A 328 -18.89 16.81 -20.45
N ARG A 329 -18.86 15.91 -21.44
CA ARG A 329 -20.06 15.17 -21.86
C ARG A 329 -20.41 14.11 -20.82
N ILE A 330 -21.71 14.00 -20.49
CA ILE A 330 -22.22 13.00 -19.52
C ILE A 330 -21.89 11.58 -19.96
N GLN A 331 -21.85 11.31 -21.26
CA GLN A 331 -21.46 9.99 -21.77
C GLN A 331 -20.06 9.56 -21.29
N ARG A 332 -19.10 10.49 -21.18
CA ARG A 332 -17.77 10.18 -20.62
C ARG A 332 -17.84 9.90 -19.13
N ILE A 333 -18.74 10.57 -18.41
CA ILE A 333 -19.00 10.31 -16.99
C ILE A 333 -19.60 8.91 -16.83
N CYS A 334 -20.59 8.51 -17.64
CA CYS A 334 -21.14 7.16 -17.61
C CYS A 334 -20.07 6.08 -17.86
N ILE A 335 -19.20 6.28 -18.86
CA ILE A 335 -18.08 5.36 -19.13
C ILE A 335 -17.14 5.28 -17.92
N TRP A 336 -16.82 6.41 -17.29
CA TRP A 336 -16.01 6.43 -16.08
C TRP A 336 -16.66 5.64 -14.93
N ILE A 337 -17.98 5.76 -14.73
CA ILE A 337 -18.71 5.00 -13.72
C ILE A 337 -18.65 3.50 -14.04
N ASN A 338 -18.96 3.10 -15.27
CA ASN A 338 -18.95 1.70 -15.71
C ASN A 338 -17.55 1.04 -15.56
N GLN A 339 -16.47 1.81 -15.69
CA GLN A 339 -15.10 1.32 -15.52
C GLN A 339 -14.64 1.23 -14.06
N ASN A 340 -15.19 2.06 -13.17
CA ASN A 340 -14.67 2.20 -11.80
C ASN A 340 -15.57 1.57 -10.72
N PHE A 341 -16.80 1.19 -11.05
CA PHE A 341 -17.76 0.55 -10.14
C PHE A 341 -18.13 -0.85 -10.61
N LEU A 342 -18.57 -1.70 -9.67
CA LEU A 342 -19.22 -2.97 -9.99
C LEU A 342 -20.72 -2.72 -10.09
N LEU A 343 -21.25 -2.75 -11.32
CA LEU A 343 -22.66 -2.50 -11.61
C LEU A 343 -23.35 -3.78 -12.05
N ASP A 344 -24.61 -3.95 -11.67
CA ASP A 344 -25.46 -5.06 -12.16
C ASP A 344 -25.86 -4.82 -13.63
N GLU A 345 -26.12 -3.57 -13.99
CA GLU A 345 -26.44 -3.10 -15.34
C GLU A 345 -25.57 -1.89 -15.67
N GLU A 346 -25.06 -1.80 -16.91
CA GLU A 346 -24.25 -0.66 -17.33
C GLU A 346 -25.09 0.63 -17.31
N VAL A 347 -24.50 1.72 -16.79
CA VAL A 347 -25.15 3.03 -16.84
C VAL A 347 -25.07 3.53 -18.28
N GLU A 348 -26.20 3.52 -18.95
CA GLU A 348 -26.38 4.11 -20.29
C GLU A 348 -27.25 5.36 -20.24
N ILE A 349 -27.14 6.19 -21.27
CA ILE A 349 -28.00 7.37 -21.43
C ILE A 349 -29.19 6.95 -22.28
N GLU A 350 -30.38 6.87 -21.67
CA GLU A 350 -31.60 6.44 -22.38
C GLU A 350 -32.03 7.39 -23.51
N ASN A 351 -31.69 8.69 -23.43
CA ASN A 351 -32.00 9.71 -24.44
C ASN A 351 -30.82 10.66 -24.67
N GLU A 352 -30.44 10.96 -25.92
CA GLU A 352 -29.35 11.90 -26.26
C GLU A 352 -29.53 13.31 -25.64
N ASP A 353 -30.76 13.67 -25.25
CA ASP A 353 -31.11 14.93 -24.59
C ASP A 353 -31.02 14.89 -23.05
N MET A 354 -30.74 13.74 -22.42
CA MET A 354 -30.55 13.65 -20.96
C MET A 354 -29.23 14.34 -20.57
N ARG A 355 -29.39 15.58 -20.11
CA ARG A 355 -28.30 16.42 -19.61
C ARG A 355 -28.11 16.32 -18.09
N GLU A 356 -28.78 15.39 -17.43
CA GLU A 356 -28.59 15.16 -16.00
C GLU A 356 -28.43 13.67 -15.71
N LEU A 357 -27.60 13.37 -14.71
CA LEU A 357 -27.36 12.01 -14.23
C LEU A 357 -27.40 12.01 -12.70
N ASN A 358 -28.28 11.18 -12.14
CA ASN A 358 -28.41 11.00 -10.70
C ASN A 358 -28.26 9.52 -10.37
N ILE A 359 -27.20 9.18 -9.64
CA ILE A 359 -26.92 7.80 -9.24
C ILE A 359 -26.66 7.75 -7.74
N THR A 360 -27.25 6.75 -7.10
CA THR A 360 -27.07 6.48 -5.68
C THR A 360 -26.36 5.15 -5.49
N PHE A 361 -25.32 5.15 -4.67
CA PHE A 361 -24.60 3.97 -4.24
C PHE A 361 -24.73 3.78 -2.73
N LEU A 362 -24.56 2.53 -2.29
CA LEU A 362 -24.46 2.15 -0.89
C LEU A 362 -23.12 1.44 -0.67
N SER A 363 -22.36 1.91 0.32
CA SER A 363 -21.12 1.27 0.75
C SER A 363 -21.41 -0.05 1.45
N LEU A 364 -20.76 -1.13 1.03
CA LEU A 364 -20.84 -2.43 1.69
C LEU A 364 -20.05 -2.48 3.02
N ARG A 365 -19.09 -1.56 3.23
CA ARG A 365 -18.23 -1.54 4.42
C ARG A 365 -18.94 -1.02 5.66
N ASP A 366 -19.65 0.09 5.51
CA ASP A 366 -20.25 0.85 6.62
C ASP A 366 -21.72 1.21 6.39
N LYS A 367 -22.31 0.76 5.27
CA LYS A 367 -23.70 1.08 4.87
C LYS A 367 -23.95 2.57 4.67
N SER A 368 -22.91 3.37 4.45
CA SER A 368 -23.05 4.79 4.15
C SER A 368 -23.54 5.02 2.71
N PRO A 369 -24.44 6.00 2.49
CA PRO A 369 -24.90 6.36 1.15
C PRO A 369 -23.91 7.28 0.44
N LEU A 370 -23.82 7.13 -0.87
CA LEU A 370 -23.10 8.00 -1.79
C LEU A 370 -24.05 8.42 -2.92
N ASN A 371 -24.43 9.69 -2.95
CA ASN A 371 -25.23 10.24 -4.05
C ASN A 371 -24.34 11.08 -4.96
N MET A 372 -24.37 10.77 -6.26
CA MET A 372 -23.74 11.56 -7.30
C MET A 372 -24.81 12.22 -8.18
N ASN A 373 -24.82 13.53 -8.20
CA ASN A 373 -25.67 14.34 -9.07
C ASN A 373 -24.78 15.13 -10.03
N PHE A 374 -25.01 14.91 -11.32
CA PHE A 374 -24.41 15.66 -12.42
C PHE A 374 -25.52 16.47 -13.10
N ALA A 375 -25.49 17.78 -12.94
CA ALA A 375 -26.49 18.69 -13.48
C ALA A 375 -26.15 19.17 -14.90
N ALA A 376 -27.18 19.61 -15.62
CA ALA A 376 -27.07 20.06 -17.02
C ALA A 376 -26.21 21.30 -17.24
N ASP A 377 -25.97 22.09 -16.21
CA ASP A 377 -25.12 23.29 -16.24
C ASP A 377 -23.62 22.98 -16.02
N GLY A 378 -23.29 21.69 -15.83
CA GLY A 378 -21.97 21.18 -15.50
C GLY A 378 -21.65 21.19 -14.01
N GLN A 379 -22.61 21.55 -13.14
CA GLN A 379 -22.44 21.44 -11.70
C GLN A 379 -22.51 19.97 -11.28
N VAL A 380 -21.52 19.52 -10.50
CA VAL A 380 -21.48 18.18 -9.93
C VAL A 380 -21.58 18.30 -8.42
N LYS A 381 -22.44 17.48 -7.82
CA LYS A 381 -22.62 17.40 -6.37
C LYS A 381 -22.47 15.94 -5.91
N PHE A 382 -21.46 15.69 -5.08
CA PHE A 382 -21.31 14.43 -4.35
C PHE A 382 -21.77 14.61 -2.92
N THR A 383 -22.64 13.72 -2.46
CA THR A 383 -23.17 13.72 -1.10
C THR A 383 -22.76 12.41 -0.45
N THR A 384 -21.89 12.49 0.56
CA THR A 384 -21.35 11.34 1.29
C THR A 384 -20.89 11.81 2.67
N PRO A 385 -21.02 11.00 3.73
CA PRO A 385 -20.45 11.32 5.03
C PRO A 385 -18.91 11.21 5.06
N ASN A 386 -18.30 10.52 4.09
CA ASN A 386 -16.87 10.25 4.08
C ASN A 386 -16.11 11.24 3.17
N ILE A 387 -15.42 12.19 3.78
CA ILE A 387 -14.57 13.18 3.08
C ILE A 387 -13.44 12.53 2.26
N GLY A 388 -12.89 11.39 2.73
CA GLY A 388 -11.84 10.66 2.02
C GLY A 388 -12.34 10.09 0.70
N LEU A 389 -13.50 9.43 0.71
CA LEU A 389 -14.17 8.91 -0.48
C LEU A 389 -14.49 10.04 -1.48
N ALA A 390 -15.02 11.17 -1.00
CA ALA A 390 -15.26 12.34 -1.85
C ALA A 390 -13.99 12.82 -2.55
N GLY A 391 -12.85 12.84 -1.83
CA GLY A 391 -11.55 13.14 -2.40
C GLY A 391 -11.13 12.14 -3.48
N ASP A 392 -11.22 10.83 -3.20
CA ASP A 392 -10.80 9.79 -4.14
C ASP A 392 -11.66 9.76 -5.42
N LEU A 393 -12.96 10.07 -5.30
CA LEU A 393 -13.86 10.25 -6.44
C LEU A 393 -13.46 11.46 -7.30
N ILE A 394 -13.19 12.61 -6.67
CA ILE A 394 -12.78 13.82 -7.39
C ILE A 394 -11.43 13.60 -8.10
N GLN A 395 -10.45 13.02 -7.41
CA GLN A 395 -9.13 12.75 -8.00
C GLN A 395 -9.22 11.75 -9.16
N SER A 396 -9.94 10.65 -8.99
CA SER A 396 -10.09 9.65 -10.06
C SER A 396 -10.85 10.20 -11.27
N LEU A 397 -11.89 11.01 -11.06
CA LEU A 397 -12.63 11.67 -12.12
C LEU A 397 -11.76 12.70 -12.86
N ALA A 398 -10.99 13.50 -12.13
CA ALA A 398 -10.10 14.50 -12.71
C ALA A 398 -8.98 13.86 -13.55
N ILE A 399 -8.38 12.76 -13.07
CA ILE A 399 -7.38 11.99 -13.82
C ILE A 399 -8.00 11.43 -15.11
N TYR A 400 -9.18 10.82 -15.03
CA TYR A 400 -9.86 10.24 -16.19
C TYR A 400 -10.24 11.27 -17.26
N LEU A 401 -10.70 12.45 -16.83
CA LEU A 401 -11.08 13.55 -17.72
C LEU A 401 -9.89 14.42 -18.14
N ASN A 402 -8.69 14.17 -17.60
CA ASN A 402 -7.49 14.97 -17.79
C ASN A 402 -7.67 16.45 -17.39
N VAL A 403 -8.32 16.69 -16.25
CA VAL A 403 -8.55 18.04 -15.70
C VAL A 403 -7.37 18.44 -14.81
N GLY A 404 -6.59 19.42 -15.26
CA GLY A 404 -5.39 19.88 -14.54
C GLY A 404 -5.66 20.68 -13.26
N ASP A 405 -6.74 21.48 -13.22
CA ASP A 405 -7.09 22.33 -12.08
C ASP A 405 -8.59 22.23 -11.77
N LEU A 406 -8.94 21.96 -10.51
CA LEU A 406 -10.33 21.87 -10.08
C LEU A 406 -10.50 22.49 -8.69
N GLN A 407 -11.41 23.46 -8.59
CA GLN A 407 -11.85 24.03 -7.32
C GLN A 407 -13.17 23.38 -6.88
N SER A 408 -13.31 23.17 -5.58
CA SER A 408 -14.51 22.61 -4.96
C SER A 408 -14.94 23.40 -3.74
N MET A 409 -16.24 23.36 -3.49
CA MET A 409 -16.89 23.84 -2.28
C MET A 409 -17.44 22.64 -1.50
N ALA A 410 -16.98 22.47 -0.27
CA ALA A 410 -17.29 21.35 0.59
C ALA A 410 -18.01 21.82 1.86
N HIS A 411 -18.86 20.98 2.42
CA HIS A 411 -19.45 21.18 3.73
C HIS A 411 -19.54 19.84 4.43
N PHE A 412 -18.89 19.72 5.60
CA PHE A 412 -18.82 18.48 6.38
C PHE A 412 -18.86 18.81 7.88
N PRO A 413 -20.05 19.07 8.46
CA PRO A 413 -20.18 19.52 9.86
C PRO A 413 -19.43 18.65 10.87
N ASP A 414 -19.53 17.32 10.76
CA ASP A 414 -18.89 16.39 11.70
C ASP A 414 -17.35 16.47 11.63
N ILE A 415 -16.79 16.77 10.45
CA ILE A 415 -15.34 16.91 10.27
C ILE A 415 -14.90 18.30 10.76
N GLU A 416 -15.70 19.33 10.55
CA GLU A 416 -15.45 20.68 11.05
C GLU A 416 -15.44 20.72 12.58
N GLU A 417 -16.33 19.98 13.24
CA GLU A 417 -16.34 19.83 14.71
C GLU A 417 -15.12 19.06 15.21
N LYS A 418 -14.83 17.89 14.63
CA LYS A 418 -13.62 17.11 14.98
C LYS A 418 -12.33 17.91 14.80
N LEU A 419 -12.25 18.73 13.77
CA LEU A 419 -11.11 19.59 13.51
C LEU A 419 -10.95 20.67 14.59
N ARG A 420 -12.06 21.21 15.11
CA ARG A 420 -12.06 22.15 16.23
C ARG A 420 -11.57 21.46 17.51
N GLU A 421 -12.08 20.28 17.80
CA GLU A 421 -11.66 19.46 18.96
C GLU A 421 -10.17 19.12 18.89
N GLU A 422 -9.67 18.66 17.74
CA GLU A 422 -8.25 18.26 17.59
C GLU A 422 -7.30 19.46 17.68
N MET A 423 -7.71 20.65 17.20
CA MET A 423 -6.95 21.89 17.38
C MET A 423 -6.89 22.31 18.85
N GLU A 424 -7.99 22.23 19.57
CA GLU A 424 -8.04 22.55 21.00
C GLU A 424 -7.20 21.55 21.81
N ASN A 425 -7.35 20.26 21.53
CA ASN A 425 -6.55 19.20 22.13
C ASN A 425 -5.06 19.40 21.86
N ALA A 426 -4.67 19.72 20.63
CA ALA A 426 -3.27 19.96 20.28
C ALA A 426 -2.68 21.16 21.03
N ALA A 427 -3.46 22.22 21.25
CA ALA A 427 -3.05 23.39 22.03
C ALA A 427 -2.86 23.04 23.52
N GLN A 428 -3.85 22.39 24.15
CA GLN A 428 -3.79 21.99 25.56
C GLN A 428 -2.66 20.99 25.83
N VAL A 429 -2.52 19.98 24.95
CA VAL A 429 -1.44 18.99 25.04
C VAL A 429 -0.07 19.64 24.81
N GLY A 430 0.01 20.64 23.94
CA GLY A 430 1.23 21.44 23.73
C GLY A 430 1.69 22.16 24.99
N GLU A 431 0.77 22.82 25.70
CA GLU A 431 1.04 23.54 26.95
C GLU A 431 1.46 22.59 28.08
N THR A 432 0.68 21.52 28.30
CA THR A 432 0.97 20.51 29.33
C THR A 432 2.31 19.83 29.09
N ARG A 433 2.66 19.53 27.82
CA ARG A 433 3.98 19.00 27.45
C ARG A 433 5.11 19.96 27.83
N SER A 434 4.95 21.26 27.56
CA SER A 434 5.96 22.26 27.91
C SER A 434 6.16 22.35 29.42
N ARG A 435 5.07 22.31 30.20
CA ARG A 435 5.11 22.31 31.67
C ARG A 435 5.80 21.06 32.22
N LEU A 436 5.39 19.87 31.77
CA LEU A 436 5.99 18.60 32.21
C LEU A 436 7.48 18.51 31.84
N ALA A 437 7.88 19.07 30.70
CA ALA A 437 9.29 19.13 30.30
C ALA A 437 10.12 20.01 31.26
N ALA A 438 9.58 21.16 31.68
CA ALA A 438 10.23 22.02 32.67
C ALA A 438 10.36 21.33 34.04
N GLU A 439 9.27 20.74 34.55
CA GLU A 439 9.27 19.99 35.81
C GLU A 439 10.27 18.81 35.80
N THR A 440 10.32 18.05 34.70
CA THR A 440 11.28 16.95 34.55
C THR A 440 12.73 17.46 34.54
N ALA A 441 12.99 18.60 33.89
CA ALA A 441 14.31 19.19 33.83
C ALA A 441 14.77 19.71 35.19
N GLU A 442 13.89 20.36 35.96
CA GLU A 442 14.17 20.82 37.32
C GLU A 442 14.51 19.65 38.24
N LYS A 443 13.70 18.57 38.23
CA LYS A 443 13.97 17.36 39.02
C LYS A 443 15.28 16.68 38.62
N ALA A 444 15.60 16.60 37.33
CA ALA A 444 16.88 16.08 36.86
C ALA A 444 18.08 16.94 37.31
N GLN A 445 17.92 18.27 37.31
CA GLN A 445 18.93 19.19 37.85
C GLN A 445 19.14 19.00 39.36
N LEU A 446 18.06 18.83 40.13
CA LEU A 446 18.15 18.54 41.56
C LEU A 446 18.87 17.22 41.84
N ILE A 447 18.55 16.15 41.10
CA ILE A 447 19.23 14.85 41.24
C ILE A 447 20.72 14.96 40.90
N THR A 448 21.07 15.65 39.81
CA THR A 448 22.48 15.83 39.41
C THR A 448 23.29 16.70 40.37
N ALA A 449 22.64 17.58 41.15
CA ALA A 449 23.27 18.34 42.23
C ALA A 449 23.37 17.54 43.55
N LEU A 450 22.33 16.77 43.90
CA LEU A 450 22.25 16.00 45.15
C LEU A 450 23.17 14.77 45.16
N LEU A 451 23.39 14.11 44.02
CA LEU A 451 24.26 12.93 43.93
C LEU A 451 25.72 13.22 44.33
N PRO A 452 26.40 14.23 43.73
CA PRO A 452 27.74 14.64 44.17
C PRO A 452 27.75 15.08 45.63
N ALA A 453 26.72 15.85 46.05
CA ALA A 453 26.62 16.33 47.42
C ALA A 453 26.43 15.19 48.45
N ALA A 454 25.73 14.12 48.09
CA ALA A 454 25.60 12.90 48.91
C ALA A 454 26.93 12.14 48.98
N GLN A 455 27.65 12.08 47.86
CA GLN A 455 28.97 11.45 47.80
C GLN A 455 30.01 12.20 48.64
N ASP A 456 29.98 13.53 48.62
CA ASP A 456 30.84 14.36 49.48
C ASP A 456 30.51 14.15 50.97
N ALA A 457 29.22 14.09 51.30
CA ALA A 457 28.74 13.83 52.67
C ALA A 457 29.22 12.46 53.22
N ALA A 458 29.38 11.46 52.36
CA ALA A 458 29.89 10.14 52.75
C ALA A 458 31.29 10.21 53.41
N SER A 459 32.07 11.24 53.12
CA SER A 459 33.42 11.41 53.67
C SER A 459 33.44 11.90 55.12
N TYR A 460 32.35 12.51 55.62
CA TYR A 460 32.33 13.13 56.95
C TYR A 460 31.08 12.82 57.80
N ASP A 461 29.92 12.53 57.21
CA ASP A 461 28.69 12.19 57.94
C ASP A 461 27.80 11.19 57.18
N LEU A 462 27.72 9.96 57.71
CA LEU A 462 26.90 8.87 57.18
C LEU A 462 25.39 9.13 57.31
N ASN A 463 24.94 9.89 58.31
CA ASN A 463 23.52 10.18 58.50
C ASN A 463 23.03 11.19 57.46
N GLU A 464 23.83 12.23 57.20
CA GLU A 464 23.56 13.23 56.17
C GLU A 464 23.58 12.59 54.77
N MET A 465 24.53 11.70 54.53
CA MET A 465 24.57 10.89 53.30
C MET A 465 23.27 10.10 53.10
N LEU A 466 22.79 9.38 54.13
CA LEU A 466 21.56 8.59 54.05
C LEU A 466 20.31 9.47 53.81
N ASN A 467 20.26 10.67 54.37
CA ASN A 467 19.15 11.60 54.14
C ASN A 467 19.14 12.09 52.69
N ARG A 468 20.29 12.49 52.14
CA ARG A 468 20.40 12.91 50.73
C ARG A 468 20.09 11.77 49.76
N TYR A 469 20.49 10.53 50.07
CA TYR A 469 20.10 9.37 49.25
C TYR A 469 18.60 9.09 49.31
N LYS A 470 17.94 9.27 50.47
CA LYS A 470 16.47 9.17 50.54
C LYS A 470 15.79 10.21 49.66
N GLU A 471 16.28 11.45 49.68
CA GLU A 471 15.78 12.52 48.80
C GLU A 471 15.98 12.18 47.32
N VAL A 472 17.15 11.66 46.94
CA VAL A 472 17.42 11.20 45.56
C VAL A 472 16.48 10.07 45.14
N ILE A 473 16.22 9.09 46.02
CA ILE A 473 15.29 7.99 45.74
C ILE A 473 13.87 8.52 45.51
N LEU A 474 13.39 9.41 46.38
CA LEU A 474 12.06 10.03 46.24
C LEU A 474 11.96 10.83 44.93
N LEU A 475 12.95 11.68 44.64
CA LEU A 475 13.00 12.44 43.40
C LEU A 475 13.06 11.55 42.15
N ASN A 476 13.73 10.40 42.24
CA ASN A 476 13.81 9.44 41.14
C ASN A 476 12.47 8.73 40.89
N GLU A 477 11.73 8.33 41.94
CA GLU A 477 10.39 7.76 41.79
C GLU A 477 9.41 8.79 41.19
N GLU A 478 9.49 10.04 41.63
CA GLU A 478 8.71 11.14 41.04
C GLU A 478 9.11 11.44 39.59
N LEU A 479 10.39 11.32 39.25
CA LEU A 479 10.86 11.53 37.87
C LEU A 479 10.42 10.38 36.96
N LEU A 480 10.41 9.14 37.43
CA LEU A 480 9.92 7.99 36.68
C LEU A 480 8.42 8.10 36.39
N THR A 481 7.62 8.47 37.39
CA THR A 481 6.18 8.72 37.21
C THR A 481 5.94 9.89 36.25
N GLY A 482 6.70 10.99 36.39
CA GLY A 482 6.68 12.11 35.45
C GLY A 482 7.05 11.71 34.02
N CYS A 483 8.07 10.86 33.84
CA CYS A 483 8.45 10.33 32.53
C CYS A 483 7.34 9.50 31.88
N HIS A 484 6.63 8.67 32.66
CA HIS A 484 5.50 7.89 32.18
C HIS A 484 4.36 8.79 31.69
N VAL A 485 3.98 9.79 32.50
CA VAL A 485 2.94 10.76 32.12
C VAL A 485 3.38 11.52 30.87
N ARG A 486 4.62 12.01 30.81
CA ARG A 486 5.17 12.71 29.64
C ARG A 486 5.13 11.86 28.38
N ARG A 487 5.42 10.56 28.46
CA ARG A 487 5.34 9.65 27.31
C ARG A 487 3.90 9.51 26.82
N ALA A 488 2.95 9.30 27.73
CA ALA A 488 1.54 9.20 27.39
C ALA A 488 1.02 10.51 26.75
N THR A 489 1.35 11.67 27.34
CA THR A 489 1.02 12.99 26.78
C THR A 489 1.65 13.20 25.39
N GLN A 490 2.89 12.76 25.19
CA GLN A 490 3.56 12.85 23.88
C GLN A 490 2.90 11.95 22.83
N GLU A 491 2.51 10.73 23.18
CA GLU A 491 1.78 9.82 22.30
C GLU A 491 0.42 10.43 21.89
N GLN A 492 -0.31 11.01 22.85
CA GLN A 492 -1.56 11.73 22.57
C GLN A 492 -1.34 12.93 21.62
N ALA A 493 -0.30 13.74 21.86
CA ALA A 493 0.05 14.88 21.02
C ALA A 493 0.31 14.46 19.57
N VAL A 494 1.10 13.40 19.39
CA VAL A 494 1.44 12.85 18.07
C VAL A 494 0.18 12.33 17.36
N ASN A 495 -0.73 11.69 18.09
CA ASN A 495 -1.99 11.19 17.51
C ASN A 495 -2.91 12.33 17.07
N SER A 496 -3.11 13.36 17.89
CA SER A 496 -3.90 14.54 17.51
C SER A 496 -3.31 15.28 16.30
N LEU A 497 -1.98 15.45 16.27
CA LEU A 497 -1.31 16.05 15.11
C LEU A 497 -1.43 15.20 13.83
N LYS A 498 -1.39 13.86 13.97
CA LYS A 498 -1.64 12.94 12.85
C LYS A 498 -3.07 13.05 12.34
N ASN A 499 -4.07 13.07 13.23
CA ASN A 499 -5.48 13.22 12.88
C ASN A 499 -5.73 14.54 12.14
N LEU A 500 -5.21 15.64 12.69
CA LEU A 500 -5.27 16.96 12.06
C LEU A 500 -4.63 16.93 10.67
N HIS A 501 -3.44 16.34 10.53
CA HIS A 501 -2.77 16.21 9.24
C HIS A 501 -3.60 15.40 8.22
N ILE A 502 -4.27 14.33 8.67
CA ILE A 502 -5.15 13.52 7.83
C ILE A 502 -6.33 14.35 7.31
N ILE A 503 -7.00 15.12 8.19
CA ILE A 503 -8.13 15.98 7.80
C ILE A 503 -7.68 17.04 6.80
N LEU A 504 -6.56 17.72 7.07
CA LEU A 504 -5.99 18.73 6.16
C LEU A 504 -5.64 18.14 4.80
N ARG A 505 -5.09 16.93 4.79
CA ARG A 505 -4.77 16.22 3.55
C ARG A 505 -6.03 15.84 2.78
N GLN A 506 -7.08 15.36 3.46
CA GLN A 506 -8.37 15.07 2.82
C GLN A 506 -8.99 16.35 2.22
N ALA A 507 -8.94 17.47 2.94
CA ALA A 507 -9.39 18.77 2.43
C ALA A 507 -8.62 19.22 1.17
N ALA A 508 -7.31 18.95 1.10
CA ALA A 508 -6.51 19.21 -0.09
C ALA A 508 -6.85 18.26 -1.26
N ARG A 509 -7.19 16.99 -1.00
CA ARG A 509 -7.61 15.99 -2.01
C ARG A 509 -8.99 16.26 -2.59
N LEU A 510 -9.82 17.12 -1.99
CA LEU A 510 -11.07 17.56 -2.61
C LEU A 510 -10.84 18.50 -3.81
N ARG A 511 -9.60 18.90 -4.09
CA ARG A 511 -9.22 19.87 -5.13
C ARG A 511 -8.07 19.33 -5.96
N VAL A 512 -7.90 19.84 -7.18
CA VAL A 512 -6.90 19.36 -8.13
C VAL A 512 -6.01 20.51 -8.59
N GLY A 513 -4.73 20.21 -8.81
CA GLY A 513 -3.75 21.17 -9.32
C GLY A 513 -3.45 22.32 -8.36
N LYS A 514 -3.45 23.55 -8.87
CA LYS A 514 -3.06 24.75 -8.12
C LYS A 514 -3.90 25.00 -6.87
N TYR A 515 -5.19 24.63 -6.90
CA TYR A 515 -6.11 24.83 -5.79
C TYR A 515 -5.79 23.92 -4.60
N SER A 516 -5.32 22.70 -4.86
CA SER A 516 -4.86 21.81 -3.80
C SER A 516 -3.65 22.40 -3.07
N LYS A 517 -2.68 22.94 -3.82
CA LYS A 517 -1.48 23.61 -3.29
C LYS A 517 -1.83 24.85 -2.46
N ALA A 518 -2.73 25.67 -2.96
CA ALA A 518 -3.20 26.88 -2.27
C ALA A 518 -3.80 26.53 -0.90
N VAL A 519 -4.62 25.47 -0.83
CA VAL A 519 -5.19 24.96 0.42
C VAL A 519 -4.11 24.48 1.38
N VAL A 520 -3.13 23.69 0.92
CA VAL A 520 -2.03 23.23 1.80
C VAL A 520 -1.25 24.40 2.39
N ALA A 521 -0.94 25.42 1.58
CA ALA A 521 -0.24 26.62 2.05
C ALA A 521 -1.10 27.44 3.03
N ALA A 522 -2.38 27.63 2.72
CA ALA A 522 -3.32 28.36 3.58
C ALA A 522 -3.55 27.63 4.91
N CYS A 523 -3.73 26.30 4.90
CA CYS A 523 -3.87 25.49 6.09
C CYS A 523 -2.62 25.57 6.97
N ARG A 524 -1.41 25.50 6.40
CA ARG A 524 -0.16 25.66 7.17
C ARG A 524 -0.10 27.01 7.87
N LYS A 525 -0.48 28.09 7.16
CA LYS A 525 -0.53 29.44 7.73
C LYS A 525 -1.58 29.55 8.83
N ALA A 526 -2.79 29.02 8.61
CA ALA A 526 -3.86 29.04 9.62
C ALA A 526 -3.51 28.24 10.88
N VAL A 527 -2.80 27.11 10.75
CA VAL A 527 -2.29 26.35 11.89
C VAL A 527 -1.19 27.13 12.63
N GLN A 528 -0.28 27.81 11.93
CA GLN A 528 0.74 28.67 12.56
C GLN A 528 0.12 29.83 13.33
N ASP A 529 -0.94 30.42 12.77
CA ASP A 529 -1.66 31.55 13.37
C ASP A 529 -2.70 31.11 14.43
N ASN A 530 -2.82 29.80 14.71
CA ASN A 530 -3.84 29.21 15.59
C ASN A 530 -5.28 29.67 15.27
N ASN A 531 -5.60 29.89 14.01
CA ASN A 531 -6.89 30.40 13.57
C ASN A 531 -7.80 29.26 13.07
N THR A 532 -8.64 28.74 13.97
CA THR A 532 -9.58 27.63 13.70
C THR A 532 -10.67 28.01 12.69
N ASP A 533 -11.22 29.23 12.79
CA ASP A 533 -12.28 29.70 11.90
C ASP A 533 -11.80 29.86 10.45
N ALA A 534 -10.58 30.38 10.26
CA ALA A 534 -9.96 30.43 8.95
C ALA A 534 -9.77 29.02 8.37
N LEU A 535 -9.39 28.06 9.21
CA LEU A 535 -9.14 26.67 8.79
C LEU A 535 -10.45 25.98 8.33
N ILE A 536 -11.57 26.24 9.00
CA ILE A 536 -12.90 25.78 8.57
C ILE A 536 -13.30 26.41 7.23
N LYS A 537 -13.10 27.73 7.07
CA LYS A 537 -13.38 28.41 5.79
C LYS A 537 -12.53 27.87 4.63
N ILE A 538 -11.25 27.59 4.88
CA ILE A 538 -10.36 26.96 3.90
C ILE A 538 -10.87 25.56 3.53
N LEU A 539 -11.32 24.76 4.50
CA LEU A 539 -11.90 23.45 4.23
C LEU A 539 -13.13 23.58 3.31
N GLN A 540 -14.01 24.53 3.61
CA GLN A 540 -15.24 24.76 2.85
C GLN A 540 -14.99 25.31 1.45
N ALA A 541 -14.33 26.47 1.29
CA ALA A 541 -14.25 27.20 0.03
C ALA A 541 -12.88 27.14 -0.66
N GLY A 542 -11.83 26.72 0.06
CA GLY A 542 -10.47 26.62 -0.46
C GLY A 542 -9.67 27.93 -0.45
N ASN A 543 -10.31 29.05 -0.07
CA ASN A 543 -9.70 30.38 0.02
C ASN A 543 -10.03 31.02 1.38
N CYS A 544 -9.11 31.84 1.90
CA CYS A 544 -9.36 32.70 3.07
C CYS A 544 -10.15 33.96 2.69
#